data_AF-A0AB39SXT2-F1
#
_entry.id   AF-A0AB39SXT2-F1
#
_cell.length_a   1.000
_cell.length_b   1.000
_cell.length_c   1.000
_cell.angle_alpha   90.00
_cell.angle_beta   90.00
_cell.angle_gamma   90.00
#
_symmetry.space_group_name_H-M   'P 1'
#
loop_
_entity.id
_entity.type
_entity.pdbx_description
1 polymer ?
#
loop_
_entity_poly.entity_id
_entity_poly.type
_entity_poly.pdbx_seq_one_letter_code
_entity_poly.pdbx_strand_id
1 'polypeptide(L)'
;MSTTSSPIPVLRGRAGTTLQAQDDVLVLSRRRKEKRIPLQAVRRVGAEGRALAVELTAPAGTTPVTYKVRGVSEVAATAFADAVTALLPEERAADGTALVTDSAPAGSDDDWYTRAFRLTAWVTGLVAVGVAVPLGIVESVSRAVAFSVFTPIAVGIVAFGVAALSMQYREWTYPRYGITVEAVRRGPRDYAYTDLQGVVRGAYISGSAPTIKVAYHPRNPADPVHAKSWIAKAAGTLVFLAIIAVGLAFLALTISMAVDGFQRA
;
A
#
# COMPACT_ATOMS: atom_id res chain seq x y z
N MET A 1 39.94 -8.50 0.05
CA MET A 1 39.94 -7.04 0.34
C MET A 1 38.51 -6.57 0.26
N SER A 2 37.89 -6.24 1.41
CA SER A 2 36.50 -5.78 1.46
C SER A 2 36.50 -4.26 1.32
N THR A 3 36.06 -3.73 0.18
CA THR A 3 35.82 -2.29 0.02
C THR A 3 34.56 -1.91 0.78
N THR A 4 34.72 -1.13 1.85
CA THR A 4 33.63 -0.53 2.62
C THR A 4 32.91 0.48 1.72
N SER A 5 31.87 0.04 1.00
CA SER A 5 30.99 0.94 0.25
C SER A 5 30.19 1.77 1.25
N SER A 6 30.43 3.09 1.28
CA SER A 6 29.66 4.00 2.10
C SER A 6 28.18 3.90 1.69
N PRO A 7 27.23 3.78 2.62
CA PRO A 7 25.81 3.62 2.29
C PRO A 7 25.32 4.82 1.49
N ILE A 8 24.81 4.58 0.29
CA ILE A 8 24.26 5.62 -0.59
C ILE A 8 23.00 6.20 0.08
N PRO A 9 22.90 7.52 0.27
CA PRO A 9 21.77 8.11 0.98
C PRO A 9 20.45 7.94 0.21
N VAL A 10 19.34 7.68 0.90
CA VAL A 10 18.02 7.67 0.26
C VAL A 10 17.52 9.11 0.10
N LEU A 11 17.20 9.51 -1.14
CA LEU A 11 16.65 10.83 -1.40
C LEU A 11 15.14 10.85 -1.20
N ARG A 12 14.66 11.83 -0.42
CA ARG A 12 13.23 12.11 -0.23
C ARG A 12 12.91 13.48 -0.81
N GLY A 13 12.10 13.49 -1.85
CA GLY A 13 11.61 14.69 -2.52
C GLY A 13 10.18 15.06 -2.12
N ARG A 14 9.65 16.07 -2.81
CA ARG A 14 8.28 16.58 -2.58
C ARG A 14 7.23 15.51 -2.91
N ALA A 15 6.09 15.59 -2.22
CA ALA A 15 4.92 14.72 -2.43
C ALA A 15 5.17 13.21 -2.23
N GLY A 16 6.14 12.86 -1.38
CA GLY A 16 6.48 11.46 -1.07
C GLY A 16 7.25 10.76 -2.19
N THR A 17 7.92 11.52 -3.07
CA THR A 17 8.82 10.93 -4.07
C THR A 17 10.08 10.46 -3.37
N THR A 18 10.50 9.22 -3.58
CA THR A 18 11.79 8.72 -3.10
C THR A 18 12.66 8.21 -4.25
N LEU A 19 13.96 8.39 -4.13
CA LEU A 19 14.95 7.81 -5.03
C LEU A 19 16.01 7.10 -4.20
N GLN A 20 16.22 5.83 -4.51
CA GLN A 20 17.16 4.96 -3.81
C GLN A 20 18.00 4.19 -4.83
N ALA A 21 19.29 4.03 -4.54
CA ALA A 21 20.14 3.08 -5.24
C ALA A 21 20.08 1.74 -4.48
N GLN A 22 19.76 0.67 -5.19
CA GLN A 22 19.72 -0.69 -4.68
C GLN A 22 20.45 -1.58 -5.68
N ASP A 23 21.61 -2.10 -5.28
CA ASP A 23 22.49 -2.90 -6.13
C ASP A 23 22.76 -2.16 -7.47
N ASP A 24 22.41 -2.75 -8.60
CA ASP A 24 22.59 -2.17 -9.94
C ASP A 24 21.37 -1.40 -10.48
N VAL A 25 20.43 -0.99 -9.61
CA VAL A 25 19.16 -0.36 -9.99
C VAL A 25 18.88 0.90 -9.16
N LEU A 26 18.44 1.96 -9.84
CA LEU A 26 17.82 3.12 -9.22
C LEU A 26 16.31 2.92 -9.14
N VAL A 27 15.76 2.95 -7.93
CA VAL A 27 14.34 2.82 -7.65
C VAL A 27 13.76 4.21 -7.41
N LEU A 28 12.99 4.71 -8.37
CA LEU A 28 12.22 5.95 -8.26
C LEU A 28 10.79 5.62 -7.85
N SER A 29 10.44 5.86 -6.59
CA SER A 29 9.09 5.67 -6.09
C SER A 29 8.32 6.98 -6.05
N ARG A 30 7.08 6.95 -6.53
CA ARG A 30 6.06 7.99 -6.40
C ARG A 30 4.80 7.34 -5.86
N ARG A 31 3.92 8.16 -5.28
CA ARG A 31 2.67 7.81 -4.55
C ARG A 31 1.84 6.62 -5.08
N ARG A 32 1.94 6.26 -6.37
CA ARG A 32 1.27 5.09 -7.00
C ARG A 32 2.10 4.40 -8.10
N LYS A 33 3.37 4.75 -8.27
CA LYS A 33 4.21 4.24 -9.36
C LYS A 33 5.64 4.10 -8.88
N GLU A 34 6.21 2.92 -9.07
CA GLU A 34 7.63 2.68 -8.89
C GLU A 34 8.26 2.46 -10.26
N LYS A 35 9.38 3.15 -10.51
CA LYS A 35 10.19 2.95 -11.70
C LYS A 35 11.52 2.37 -11.29
N ARG A 36 11.88 1.25 -11.89
CA ARG A 36 13.19 0.62 -11.75
C ARG A 36 14.01 0.98 -12.97
N ILE A 37 15.11 1.70 -12.74
CA ILE A 37 16.01 2.22 -13.76
C ILE A 37 17.35 1.51 -13.55
N PRO A 38 17.71 0.52 -14.38
CA PRO A 38 19.04 -0.11 -14.31
C PRO A 38 20.15 0.93 -14.49
N LEU A 39 21.29 0.80 -13.80
CA LEU A 39 22.41 1.75 -13.94
C LEU A 39 22.95 1.79 -15.37
N GLN A 40 22.86 0.68 -16.12
CA GLN A 40 23.20 0.61 -17.54
C GLN A 40 22.34 1.52 -18.43
N ALA A 41 21.14 1.87 -17.97
CA ALA A 41 20.23 2.77 -18.67
C ALA A 41 20.51 4.25 -18.37
N VAL A 42 21.41 4.56 -17.43
CA VAL A 42 21.68 5.92 -16.95
C VAL A 42 22.88 6.50 -17.70
N ARG A 43 22.66 7.63 -18.37
CA ARG A 43 23.71 8.42 -19.04
C ARG A 43 24.45 9.30 -18.05
N ARG A 44 23.70 10.03 -17.23
CA ARG A 44 24.24 11.00 -16.26
C ARG A 44 23.28 11.20 -15.11
N VAL A 45 23.84 11.42 -13.92
CA VAL A 45 23.11 11.94 -12.77
C VAL A 45 23.70 13.30 -12.42
N GLY A 46 22.84 14.28 -12.12
CA GLY A 46 23.28 15.62 -11.77
C GLY A 46 22.38 16.24 -10.70
N ALA A 47 23.01 16.86 -9.71
CA ALA A 47 22.32 17.71 -8.74
C ALA A 47 22.30 19.16 -9.23
N GLU A 48 21.15 19.82 -9.10
CA GLU A 48 20.95 21.24 -9.42
C GLU A 48 20.17 21.87 -8.26
N GLY A 49 20.91 22.43 -7.30
CA GLY A 49 20.36 22.95 -6.05
C GLY A 49 19.52 21.90 -5.32
N ARG A 50 18.23 22.19 -5.12
CA ARG A 50 17.27 21.29 -4.42
C ARG A 50 16.56 20.29 -5.35
N ALA A 51 17.17 19.96 -6.48
CA ALA A 51 16.68 18.97 -7.42
C ALA A 51 17.78 18.02 -7.88
N LEU A 52 17.41 16.78 -8.16
CA LEU A 52 18.25 15.80 -8.81
C LEU A 52 17.66 15.43 -10.17
N ALA A 53 18.48 15.37 -11.21
CA ALA A 53 18.12 14.90 -12.53
C ALA A 53 18.85 13.58 -12.83
N VAL A 54 18.09 12.55 -13.22
CA VAL A 54 18.61 11.29 -13.74
C VAL A 54 18.29 11.26 -15.22
N GLU A 55 19.32 11.28 -16.05
CA GLU A 55 19.21 11.28 -17.51
C GLU A 55 19.53 9.91 -18.06
N LEU A 56 18.65 9.38 -18.91
CA LEU A 56 18.82 8.06 -19.51
C LEU A 56 19.66 8.11 -20.79
N THR A 57 20.25 6.97 -21.16
CA THR A 57 20.85 6.81 -22.50
C THR A 57 19.77 6.79 -23.56
N ALA A 58 20.08 7.36 -24.72
CA ALA A 58 19.16 7.45 -25.85
C ALA A 58 19.92 7.21 -27.17
N PRO A 59 19.29 6.63 -28.18
CA PRO A 59 19.89 6.47 -29.50
C PRO A 59 20.37 7.78 -30.10
N ALA A 60 21.43 7.72 -30.92
CA ALA A 60 21.96 8.88 -31.62
C ALA A 60 20.85 9.61 -32.41
N GLY A 61 20.74 10.93 -32.19
CA GLY A 61 19.70 11.76 -32.82
C GLY A 61 18.37 11.85 -32.06
N THR A 62 18.24 11.23 -30.88
CA THR A 62 17.04 11.34 -30.03
C THR A 62 17.31 12.11 -28.74
N THR A 63 16.29 12.79 -28.22
CA THR A 63 16.38 13.55 -26.96
C THR A 63 16.35 12.60 -25.75
N PRO A 64 17.35 12.65 -24.85
CA PRO A 64 17.38 11.82 -23.65
C PRO A 64 16.21 12.09 -22.71
N VAL A 65 15.60 11.01 -22.20
CA VAL A 65 14.56 11.12 -21.16
C VAL A 65 15.21 11.46 -19.83
N THR A 66 14.72 12.52 -19.18
CA THR A 66 15.23 12.99 -17.89
C THR A 66 14.17 12.88 -16.80
N TYR A 67 14.48 12.17 -15.72
CA TYR A 67 13.67 12.12 -14.52
C TYR A 67 14.17 13.13 -13.48
N LYS A 68 13.34 14.13 -13.18
CA LYS A 68 13.65 15.15 -12.16
C LYS A 68 12.95 14.83 -10.83
N VAL A 69 13.71 14.77 -9.74
CA VAL A 69 13.24 14.70 -8.35
C VAL A 69 13.45 16.06 -7.72
N ARG A 70 12.37 16.72 -7.29
CA ARG A 70 12.42 18.09 -6.74
C ARG A 70 12.16 18.10 -5.23
N GLY A 71 12.69 19.12 -4.55
CA GLY A 71 12.46 19.34 -3.12
C GLY A 71 13.31 18.43 -2.22
N VAL A 72 14.45 17.96 -2.73
CA VAL A 72 15.45 17.20 -1.97
C VAL A 72 16.36 18.14 -1.19
N SER A 73 17.09 17.60 -0.20
CA SER A 73 18.19 18.32 0.44
C SER A 73 19.33 18.47 -0.58
N GLU A 74 19.88 19.67 -0.70
CA GLU A 74 20.94 19.99 -1.66
C GLU A 74 22.21 19.16 -1.40
N VAL A 75 22.65 19.11 -0.14
CA VAL A 75 23.81 18.30 0.28
C VAL A 75 23.58 16.81 0.04
N ALA A 76 22.36 16.33 0.25
CA ALA A 76 22.03 14.93 -0.01
C ALA A 76 22.00 14.64 -1.52
N ALA A 77 21.49 15.58 -2.32
CA ALA A 77 21.42 15.44 -3.78
C ALA A 77 22.81 15.38 -4.41
N THR A 78 23.75 16.21 -3.96
CA THR A 78 25.15 16.16 -4.44
C THR A 78 25.82 14.85 -4.03
N ALA A 79 25.75 14.48 -2.74
CA ALA A 79 26.33 13.23 -2.25
C ALA A 79 25.75 11.99 -2.96
N PHE A 80 24.46 12.00 -3.28
CA PHE A 80 23.81 10.94 -4.04
C PHE A 80 24.27 10.92 -5.50
N ALA A 81 24.35 12.08 -6.15
CA ALA A 81 24.81 12.17 -7.53
C ALA A 81 26.23 11.62 -7.66
N ASP A 82 27.14 12.04 -6.79
CA ASP A 82 28.54 11.61 -6.81
C ASP A 82 28.67 10.09 -6.58
N ALA A 83 27.92 9.56 -5.61
CA ALA A 83 27.93 8.13 -5.30
C ALA A 83 27.36 7.28 -6.45
N VAL A 84 26.27 7.72 -7.09
CA VAL A 84 25.68 6.99 -8.23
C VAL A 84 26.56 7.12 -9.47
N THR A 85 27.16 8.28 -9.72
CA THR A 85 28.10 8.48 -10.84
C THR A 85 29.32 7.57 -10.73
N ALA A 86 29.83 7.34 -9.52
CA ALA A 86 30.94 6.40 -9.28
C ALA A 86 30.57 4.93 -9.55
N LEU A 87 29.29 4.59 -9.57
CA LEU A 87 28.77 3.23 -9.79
C LEU A 87 28.28 2.99 -11.22
N LEU A 88 28.36 4.00 -12.10
CA LEU A 88 27.90 3.83 -13.48
C LEU A 88 28.84 2.90 -14.26
N PRO A 89 28.31 1.87 -14.94
CA PRO A 89 29.12 0.98 -15.76
C PRO A 89 29.68 1.72 -16.99
N GLU A 90 30.86 1.28 -17.46
CA GLU A 90 31.50 1.80 -18.68
C GLU A 90 30.69 1.41 -19.93
N GLU A 91 30.22 0.17 -19.97
CA GLU A 91 29.29 -0.32 -20.99
C GLU A 91 27.85 0.08 -20.64
N ARG A 92 27.23 0.88 -21.52
CA ARG A 92 25.87 1.40 -21.35
C ARG A 92 24.97 0.94 -22.47
N ALA A 93 23.68 0.82 -22.18
CA ALA A 93 22.69 0.46 -23.18
C ALA A 93 22.51 1.58 -24.22
N ALA A 94 22.29 1.19 -25.49
CA ALA A 94 22.03 2.14 -26.58
C ALA A 94 20.70 2.90 -26.40
N ASP A 95 19.70 2.26 -25.80
CA ASP A 95 18.44 2.88 -25.39
C ASP A 95 18.10 2.49 -23.94
N GLY A 96 18.32 3.41 -23.02
CA GLY A 96 18.03 3.22 -21.61
C GLY A 96 16.53 3.25 -21.30
N THR A 97 15.71 3.85 -22.16
CA THR A 97 14.26 3.94 -21.92
C THR A 97 13.57 2.58 -22.04
N ALA A 98 14.05 1.73 -22.96
CA ALA A 98 13.55 0.37 -23.15
C ALA A 98 13.80 -0.55 -21.95
N LEU A 99 14.78 -0.23 -21.10
CA LEU A 99 15.16 -1.02 -19.92
C LEU A 99 14.44 -0.59 -18.64
N VAL A 100 13.72 0.54 -18.67
CA VAL A 100 12.96 1.01 -17.50
C VAL A 100 11.73 0.15 -17.30
N THR A 101 11.63 -0.47 -16.14
CA THR A 101 10.43 -1.25 -15.77
C THR A 101 9.53 -0.44 -14.86
N ASP A 102 8.25 -0.35 -15.23
CA ASP A 102 7.19 0.17 -14.39
C ASP A 102 6.70 -0.95 -13.46
N SER A 103 6.74 -0.70 -12.16
CA SER A 103 6.18 -1.60 -11.15
C SER A 103 5.16 -0.83 -10.30
N ALA A 104 4.12 -1.53 -9.84
CA ALA A 104 3.31 -1.01 -8.75
C ALA A 104 4.20 -0.99 -7.49
N PRO A 105 4.27 0.14 -6.75
CA PRO A 105 5.09 0.21 -5.55
C PRO A 105 4.65 -0.87 -4.57
N ALA A 106 5.60 -1.64 -4.04
CA ALA A 106 5.37 -2.82 -3.20
C ALA A 106 4.78 -2.51 -1.79
N GLY A 107 4.14 -1.35 -1.59
CA GLY A 107 3.61 -0.93 -0.29
C GLY A 107 2.65 0.26 -0.30
N SER A 108 2.12 0.71 -1.46
CA SER A 108 1.24 1.90 -1.47
C SER A 108 -0.18 1.65 -0.96
N ASP A 109 -0.59 0.38 -0.86
CA ASP A 109 -1.92 0.05 -0.35
C ASP A 109 -2.01 0.30 1.16
N ASP A 110 -1.00 -0.08 1.94
CA ASP A 110 -0.99 0.10 3.39
C ASP A 110 -1.03 1.58 3.81
N ASP A 111 -0.37 2.46 3.04
CA ASP A 111 -0.31 3.89 3.32
C ASP A 111 -1.68 4.58 3.19
N TRP A 112 -2.52 4.18 2.23
CA TRP A 112 -3.84 4.79 2.08
C TRP A 112 -4.80 4.29 3.16
N TYR A 113 -4.77 3.00 3.49
CA TYR A 113 -5.59 2.43 4.55
C TYR A 113 -5.28 3.10 5.88
N THR A 114 -3.99 3.26 6.20
CA THR A 114 -3.55 3.91 7.45
C THR A 114 -4.00 5.37 7.49
N ARG A 115 -3.89 6.10 6.38
CA ARG A 115 -4.32 7.50 6.30
C ARG A 115 -5.84 7.66 6.38
N ALA A 116 -6.59 6.80 5.69
CA ALA A 116 -8.04 6.79 5.73
C ALA A 116 -8.54 6.45 7.14
N PHE A 117 -7.98 5.41 7.76
CA PHE A 117 -8.27 5.02 9.13
C PHE A 117 -8.02 6.17 10.11
N ARG A 118 -6.87 6.85 10.00
CA ARG A 118 -6.55 8.01 10.84
C ARG A 118 -7.55 9.15 10.64
N LEU A 119 -7.92 9.46 9.41
CA LEU A 119 -8.90 10.50 9.12
C LEU A 119 -10.28 10.13 9.70
N THR A 120 -10.74 8.89 9.49
CA THR A 120 -12.00 8.40 10.06
C THR A 120 -11.98 8.48 11.57
N ALA A 121 -10.92 8.04 12.23
CA ALA A 121 -10.79 8.13 13.69
C ALA A 121 -10.87 9.58 14.20
N TRP A 122 -10.21 10.52 13.52
CA TRP A 122 -10.29 11.95 13.85
C TRP A 122 -11.69 12.50 13.68
N VAL A 123 -12.35 12.22 12.55
CA VAL A 123 -13.72 12.68 12.28
C VAL A 123 -14.70 12.08 13.29
N THR A 124 -14.61 10.78 13.56
CA THR A 124 -15.45 10.10 14.55
C THR A 124 -15.23 10.66 15.94
N GLY A 125 -13.98 10.90 16.36
CA GLY A 125 -13.68 11.54 17.65
C GLY A 125 -14.26 12.94 17.75
N LEU A 126 -14.12 13.76 16.69
CA LEU A 126 -14.67 15.12 16.65
C LEU A 126 -16.20 15.11 16.77
N VAL A 127 -16.88 14.23 16.03
CA VAL A 127 -18.34 14.08 16.07
C VAL A 127 -18.79 13.56 17.44
N ALA A 128 -18.09 12.57 17.99
CA ALA A 128 -18.38 12.02 19.31
C ALA A 128 -18.34 13.10 20.38
N VAL A 129 -17.27 13.90 20.43
CA VAL A 129 -17.13 15.02 21.37
C VAL A 129 -18.16 16.12 21.09
N GLY A 130 -18.32 16.51 19.82
CA GLY A 130 -19.22 17.60 19.43
C GLY A 130 -20.70 17.32 19.77
N VAL A 131 -21.12 16.06 19.79
CA VAL A 131 -22.48 15.66 20.16
C VAL A 131 -22.59 15.29 21.65
N ALA A 132 -21.55 14.72 22.26
CA ALA A 132 -21.56 14.36 23.68
C ALA A 132 -21.65 15.58 24.60
N VAL A 133 -20.95 16.68 24.29
CA VAL A 133 -20.99 17.91 25.09
C VAL A 133 -22.42 18.47 25.23
N PRO A 134 -23.16 18.75 24.14
CA PRO A 134 -24.53 19.23 24.26
C PRO A 134 -25.48 18.19 24.89
N LEU A 135 -25.31 16.89 24.64
CA LEU A 135 -26.08 15.84 25.33
C LEU A 135 -25.87 15.85 26.85
N GLY A 136 -24.65 16.10 27.31
CA GLY A 136 -24.32 16.17 28.73
C GLY A 136 -24.89 17.42 29.42
N ILE A 137 -25.10 18.50 28.68
CA ILE A 137 -25.72 19.74 29.18
C ILE A 137 -27.24 19.60 29.26
N VAL A 138 -27.85 18.95 28.27
CA VAL A 138 -29.30 18.90 28.08
C VAL A 138 -29.98 17.78 28.87
N GLU A 139 -29.37 16.60 28.96
CA GLU A 139 -29.98 15.45 29.63
C GLU A 139 -29.16 14.96 30.82
N SER A 140 -28.18 14.09 30.56
CA SER A 140 -27.45 13.39 31.60
C SER A 140 -26.04 13.02 31.16
N VAL A 141 -25.10 13.20 32.08
CA VAL A 141 -23.69 12.86 31.89
C VAL A 141 -23.54 11.37 31.53
N SER A 142 -24.39 10.49 32.06
CA SER A 142 -24.34 9.05 31.76
C SER A 142 -24.63 8.74 30.29
N ARG A 143 -25.58 9.44 29.65
CA ARG A 143 -25.86 9.28 28.21
C ARG A 143 -24.76 9.88 27.34
N ALA A 144 -24.21 11.02 27.73
CA ALA A 144 -23.07 11.63 27.04
C ALA A 144 -21.82 10.74 27.06
N VAL A 145 -21.54 10.11 28.21
CA VAL A 145 -20.45 9.13 28.36
C VAL A 145 -20.74 7.88 27.53
N ALA A 146 -21.95 7.34 27.60
CA ALA A 146 -22.34 6.18 26.80
C ALA A 146 -22.17 6.46 25.29
N PHE A 147 -22.66 7.59 24.80
CA PHE A 147 -22.49 8.01 23.41
C PHE A 147 -21.00 8.08 23.02
N SER A 148 -20.18 8.74 23.84
CA SER A 148 -18.74 8.89 23.59
C SER A 148 -17.98 7.57 23.50
N VAL A 149 -18.41 6.55 24.25
CA VAL A 149 -17.78 5.22 24.27
C VAL A 149 -18.32 4.34 23.15
N PHE A 150 -19.64 4.29 22.94
CA PHE A 150 -20.24 3.37 21.97
C PHE A 150 -20.08 3.81 20.52
N THR A 151 -20.06 5.11 20.23
CA THR A 151 -19.87 5.61 18.86
C THR A 151 -18.56 5.15 18.21
N PRO A 152 -17.36 5.32 18.81
CA PRO A 152 -16.12 4.84 18.18
C PRO A 152 -16.06 3.31 18.08
N ILE A 153 -16.66 2.57 19.02
CA ILE A 153 -16.77 1.11 18.93
C ILE A 153 -17.61 0.71 17.72
N ALA A 154 -18.78 1.33 17.55
CA ALA A 154 -19.69 1.05 16.45
C ALA A 154 -19.05 1.36 15.08
N VAL A 155 -18.37 2.51 14.97
CA VAL A 155 -17.59 2.86 13.77
C VAL A 155 -16.46 1.85 13.52
N GLY A 156 -15.75 1.43 14.57
CA GLY A 156 -14.69 0.43 14.48
C GLY A 156 -15.20 -0.92 13.94
N ILE A 157 -16.35 -1.38 14.43
CA ILE A 157 -17.00 -2.62 13.96
C ILE A 157 -17.36 -2.51 12.47
N VAL A 158 -17.98 -1.40 12.05
CA VAL A 158 -18.34 -1.18 10.64
C VAL A 158 -17.09 -1.12 9.76
N ALA A 159 -16.08 -0.35 10.17
CA ALA A 159 -14.84 -0.21 9.42
C ALA A 159 -14.11 -1.55 9.26
N PHE A 160 -14.04 -2.35 10.34
CA PHE A 160 -13.49 -3.70 10.29
C PHE A 160 -14.27 -4.60 9.33
N GLY A 161 -15.60 -4.61 9.42
CA GLY A 161 -16.45 -5.40 8.54
C GLY A 161 -16.27 -5.03 7.06
N VAL A 162 -16.21 -3.74 6.74
CA VAL A 162 -15.97 -3.26 5.36
C VAL A 162 -14.58 -3.63 4.87
N ALA A 163 -13.55 -3.48 5.70
CA ALA A 163 -12.18 -3.87 5.35
C ALA A 163 -12.10 -5.38 5.07
N ALA A 164 -12.68 -6.21 5.94
CA ALA A 164 -12.74 -7.64 5.76
C ALA A 164 -13.53 -8.06 4.51
N LEU A 165 -14.66 -7.39 4.23
CA LEU A 165 -15.44 -7.61 3.01
C LEU A 165 -14.65 -7.22 1.75
N SER A 166 -13.81 -6.19 1.81
CA SER A 166 -12.93 -5.81 0.69
C SER A 166 -11.87 -6.88 0.38
N MET A 167 -11.34 -7.55 1.41
CA MET A 167 -10.47 -8.72 1.25
C MET A 167 -11.26 -9.89 0.65
N GLN A 168 -12.47 -10.14 1.16
CA GLN A 168 -13.36 -11.20 0.65
C GLN A 168 -13.72 -10.98 -0.82
N TYR A 169 -13.92 -9.73 -1.25
CA TYR A 169 -14.16 -9.38 -2.66
C TYR A 169 -13.02 -9.84 -3.58
N ARG A 170 -11.76 -9.75 -3.13
CA ARG A 170 -10.61 -10.28 -3.89
C ARG A 170 -10.71 -11.80 -4.06
N GLU A 171 -11.13 -12.54 -3.02
CA GLU A 171 -11.36 -13.99 -3.10
C GLU A 171 -12.48 -14.39 -4.08
N TRP A 172 -13.46 -13.51 -4.32
CA TRP A 172 -14.49 -13.71 -5.32
C TRP A 172 -14.01 -13.37 -6.74
N THR A 173 -13.28 -12.26 -6.88
CA THR A 173 -12.88 -11.71 -8.18
C THR A 173 -11.66 -12.44 -8.78
N TYR A 174 -10.62 -12.73 -8.00
CA TYR A 174 -9.36 -13.26 -8.55
C TYR A 174 -9.49 -14.66 -9.13
N PRO A 175 -10.25 -15.60 -8.54
CA PRO A 175 -10.46 -16.91 -9.18
C PRO A 175 -11.26 -16.83 -10.49
N ARG A 176 -12.01 -15.73 -10.71
CA ARG A 176 -12.85 -15.55 -11.91
C ARG A 176 -12.12 -14.80 -13.03
N TYR A 177 -11.27 -13.84 -12.69
CA TYR A 177 -10.60 -12.94 -13.66
C TYR A 177 -9.07 -12.94 -13.57
N GLY A 178 -8.51 -13.68 -12.63
CA GLY A 178 -7.08 -13.82 -12.39
C GLY A 178 -6.52 -15.14 -12.93
N ILE A 179 -5.24 -15.35 -12.66
CA ILE A 179 -4.52 -16.56 -13.02
C ILE A 179 -4.52 -17.47 -11.79
N THR A 180 -4.90 -18.73 -11.98
CA THR A 180 -4.87 -19.74 -10.93
C THR A 180 -3.68 -20.65 -11.14
N VAL A 181 -2.88 -20.85 -10.10
CA VAL A 181 -1.72 -21.74 -10.10
C VAL A 181 -1.72 -22.62 -8.86
N GLU A 182 -0.98 -23.72 -8.91
CA GLU A 182 -0.77 -24.57 -7.73
C GLU A 182 0.42 -24.04 -6.94
N ALA A 183 0.20 -23.81 -5.65
CA ALA A 183 1.24 -23.45 -4.71
C ALA A 183 1.64 -24.68 -3.89
N VAL A 184 2.94 -24.91 -3.76
CA VAL A 184 3.54 -26.04 -3.04
C VAL A 184 3.96 -25.58 -1.65
N ARG A 185 3.63 -26.37 -0.63
CA ARG A 185 3.94 -26.03 0.75
C ARG A 185 5.46 -26.01 1.00
N ARG A 186 5.96 -24.93 1.59
CA ARG A 186 7.35 -24.80 2.09
C ARG A 186 7.45 -24.82 3.61
N GLY A 187 6.40 -24.44 4.31
CA GLY A 187 6.40 -24.39 5.77
C GLY A 187 5.01 -24.36 6.39
N PRO A 188 4.92 -24.12 7.71
CA PRO A 188 3.66 -23.84 8.38
C PRO A 188 3.05 -22.55 7.84
N ARG A 189 1.91 -22.66 7.12
CA ARG A 189 1.22 -21.54 6.45
C ARG A 189 2.00 -20.85 5.32
N ASP A 190 3.12 -21.43 4.89
CA ASP A 190 3.94 -20.86 3.83
C ASP A 190 3.92 -21.78 2.60
N TYR A 191 3.51 -21.21 1.48
CA TYR A 191 3.39 -21.88 0.19
C TYR A 191 4.17 -21.09 -0.86
N ALA A 192 4.79 -21.77 -1.81
CA ALA A 192 5.47 -21.15 -2.94
C ALA A 192 4.78 -21.49 -4.25
N TYR A 193 4.66 -20.52 -5.14
CA TYR A 193 4.16 -20.71 -6.50
C TYR A 193 5.05 -19.97 -7.48
N THR A 194 5.00 -20.39 -8.74
CA THR A 194 5.70 -19.73 -9.83
C THR A 194 4.70 -18.88 -10.60
N ASP A 195 5.00 -17.59 -10.82
CA ASP A 195 4.17 -16.72 -11.63
C ASP A 195 4.38 -16.97 -13.14
N LEU A 196 3.62 -16.27 -14.00
CA LEU A 196 3.76 -16.40 -15.46
C LEU A 196 5.13 -15.94 -15.98
N GLN A 197 5.88 -15.18 -15.19
CA GLN A 197 7.20 -14.68 -15.50
C GLN A 197 8.30 -15.64 -15.03
N GLY A 198 7.93 -16.80 -14.48
CA GLY A 198 8.88 -17.80 -13.97
C GLY A 198 9.47 -17.44 -12.59
N VAL A 199 8.97 -16.39 -11.94
CA VAL A 199 9.46 -15.94 -10.62
C VAL A 199 8.75 -16.71 -9.53
N VAL A 200 9.52 -17.29 -8.62
CA VAL A 200 8.99 -17.98 -7.45
C VAL A 200 8.57 -16.95 -6.39
N ARG A 201 7.33 -17.02 -5.94
CA ARG A 201 6.74 -16.14 -4.94
C ARG A 201 6.19 -16.93 -3.75
N GLY A 202 6.22 -16.31 -2.58
CA GLY A 202 5.62 -16.85 -1.36
C GLY A 202 4.16 -16.43 -1.22
N ALA A 203 3.35 -17.30 -0.62
CA ALA A 203 1.96 -17.10 -0.29
C ALA A 203 1.76 -17.53 1.17
N TYR A 204 1.38 -16.58 2.03
CA TYR A 204 1.07 -16.87 3.43
C TYR A 204 -0.41 -17.25 3.57
N ILE A 205 -0.71 -18.55 3.52
CA ILE A 205 -2.07 -19.07 3.52
C ILE A 205 -2.20 -20.16 4.58
N SER A 206 -3.22 -20.07 5.42
CA SER A 206 -3.55 -21.13 6.36
C SER A 206 -4.03 -22.38 5.63
N GLY A 207 -3.27 -23.47 5.73
CA GLY A 207 -3.60 -24.77 5.15
C GLY A 207 -2.63 -25.85 5.62
N SER A 208 -3.07 -27.11 5.57
CA SER A 208 -2.24 -28.29 5.85
C SER A 208 -1.94 -29.13 4.61
N ALA A 209 -2.65 -28.88 3.51
CA ALA A 209 -2.49 -29.64 2.27
C ALA A 209 -1.08 -29.44 1.67
N PRO A 210 -0.49 -30.48 1.05
CA PRO A 210 0.82 -30.37 0.38
C PRO A 210 0.83 -29.36 -0.76
N THR A 211 -0.30 -29.25 -1.47
CA THR A 211 -0.54 -28.29 -2.53
C THR A 211 -1.89 -27.60 -2.33
N ILE A 212 -1.97 -26.32 -2.68
CA ILE A 212 -3.22 -25.54 -2.67
C ILE A 212 -3.34 -24.76 -3.97
N LYS A 213 -4.58 -24.48 -4.39
CA LYS A 213 -4.84 -23.62 -5.54
C LYS A 213 -4.86 -22.17 -5.09
N VAL A 214 -4.00 -21.34 -5.68
CA VAL A 214 -3.94 -19.90 -5.42
C VAL A 214 -4.30 -19.15 -6.69
N ALA A 215 -5.05 -18.06 -6.56
CA ALA A 215 -5.38 -17.17 -7.65
C ALA A 215 -4.74 -15.81 -7.40
N TYR A 216 -4.18 -15.18 -8.43
CA TYR A 216 -3.63 -13.83 -8.32
C TYR A 216 -4.03 -12.98 -9.53
N HIS A 217 -3.97 -11.66 -9.36
CA HIS A 217 -4.23 -10.72 -10.44
C HIS A 217 -2.98 -10.52 -11.30
N PRO A 218 -3.03 -10.55 -12.66
CA PRO A 218 -1.83 -10.45 -13.50
C PRO A 218 -0.97 -9.19 -13.26
N ARG A 219 -1.62 -8.07 -12.92
CA ARG A 219 -0.96 -6.81 -12.58
C ARG A 219 -0.38 -6.73 -11.16
N ASN A 220 -0.76 -7.65 -10.29
CA ASN A 220 -0.26 -7.74 -8.92
C ASN A 220 -0.03 -9.22 -8.53
N PRO A 221 1.03 -9.85 -9.06
CA PRO A 221 1.29 -11.26 -8.81
C PRO A 221 1.81 -11.52 -7.39
N ALA A 222 2.08 -10.50 -6.58
CA ALA A 222 2.59 -10.64 -5.21
C ALA A 222 1.48 -10.80 -4.14
N ASP A 223 0.21 -10.62 -4.51
CA ASP A 223 -0.93 -10.73 -3.60
C ASP A 223 -1.84 -11.92 -4.00
N PRO A 224 -1.43 -13.16 -3.70
CA PRO A 224 -2.20 -14.35 -4.02
C PRO A 224 -3.34 -14.57 -3.01
N VAL A 225 -4.52 -14.93 -3.51
CA VAL A 225 -5.65 -15.37 -2.68
C VAL A 225 -5.87 -16.86 -2.80
N HIS A 226 -6.24 -17.49 -1.69
CA HIS A 226 -6.60 -18.91 -1.68
C HIS A 226 -7.90 -19.14 -2.48
N ALA A 227 -7.88 -20.05 -3.45
CA ALA A 227 -9.08 -20.47 -4.16
C ALA A 227 -9.95 -21.38 -3.28
N LYS A 228 -10.71 -20.76 -2.36
CA LYS A 228 -11.67 -21.44 -1.48
C LYS A 228 -12.88 -21.98 -2.25
N SER A 229 -13.60 -22.94 -1.65
CA SER A 229 -14.89 -23.40 -2.16
C SER A 229 -15.94 -22.28 -2.12
N TRP A 230 -16.95 -22.34 -2.99
CA TRP A 230 -18.01 -21.34 -3.06
C TRP A 230 -18.77 -21.19 -1.72
N ILE A 231 -18.97 -22.30 -1.00
CA ILE A 231 -19.63 -22.32 0.32
C ILE A 231 -18.81 -21.54 1.33
N ALA A 232 -17.50 -21.79 1.39
CA ALA A 232 -16.62 -21.09 2.33
C ALA A 232 -16.57 -19.59 2.05
N LYS A 233 -16.58 -19.18 0.77
CA LYS A 233 -16.66 -17.76 0.38
C LYS A 233 -17.98 -17.13 0.79
N ALA A 234 -19.11 -17.81 0.54
CA ALA A 234 -20.43 -17.32 0.90
C ALA A 234 -20.60 -17.18 2.42
N ALA A 235 -20.15 -18.18 3.18
CA ALA A 235 -20.14 -18.14 4.63
C ALA A 235 -19.29 -16.97 5.17
N GLY A 236 -18.08 -16.78 4.64
CA GLY A 236 -17.22 -15.65 5.01
C GLY A 236 -17.88 -14.30 4.72
N THR A 237 -18.44 -14.12 3.52
CA THR A 237 -19.20 -12.91 3.16
C THR A 237 -20.36 -12.67 4.12
N LEU A 238 -21.15 -13.70 4.46
CA LEU A 238 -22.29 -13.58 5.36
C LEU A 238 -21.86 -13.14 6.77
N VAL A 239 -20.77 -13.71 7.30
CA VAL A 239 -20.21 -13.32 8.60
C VAL A 239 -19.81 -11.85 8.60
N PHE A 240 -19.11 -11.38 7.56
CA PHE A 240 -18.72 -9.97 7.49
C PHE A 240 -19.91 -9.02 7.29
N LEU A 241 -20.94 -9.43 6.54
CA LEU A 241 -22.18 -8.68 6.44
C LEU A 241 -22.91 -8.59 7.78
N ALA A 242 -22.95 -9.69 8.55
CA ALA A 242 -23.53 -9.69 9.89
C ALA A 242 -22.77 -8.75 10.84
N ILE A 243 -21.43 -8.73 10.79
CA ILE A 243 -20.60 -7.80 11.56
C ILE A 243 -20.92 -6.35 11.20
N ILE A 244 -21.03 -6.03 9.89
CA ILE A 244 -21.42 -4.69 9.43
C ILE A 244 -22.82 -4.34 9.95
N ALA A 245 -23.78 -5.25 9.83
CA ALA A 245 -25.16 -5.03 10.29
C ALA A 245 -25.22 -4.75 11.81
N VAL A 246 -24.43 -5.48 12.61
CA VAL A 246 -24.30 -5.23 14.05
C VAL A 246 -23.72 -3.83 14.30
N GLY A 247 -22.63 -3.46 13.62
CA GLY A 247 -22.04 -2.13 13.75
C GLY A 247 -23.01 -1.00 13.38
N LEU A 248 -23.79 -1.19 12.31
CA LEU A 248 -24.84 -0.26 11.88
C LEU A 248 -25.99 -0.18 12.90
N ALA A 249 -26.39 -1.29 13.51
CA ALA A 249 -27.40 -1.29 14.57
C ALA A 249 -26.93 -0.52 15.80
N PHE A 250 -25.66 -0.67 16.20
CA PHE A 250 -25.07 0.15 17.27
C PHE A 250 -25.02 1.64 16.90
N LEU A 251 -24.64 1.98 15.67
CA LEU A 251 -24.67 3.37 15.20
C LEU A 251 -26.09 3.94 15.25
N ALA A 252 -27.08 3.22 14.72
CA ALA A 252 -28.48 3.62 14.78
C ALA A 252 -28.94 3.85 16.23
N LEU A 253 -28.58 2.95 17.15
CA LEU A 253 -28.90 3.10 18.58
C LEU A 253 -28.26 4.36 19.19
N THR A 254 -26.98 4.64 18.89
CA THR A 254 -26.33 5.88 19.37
C THR A 254 -26.97 7.14 18.80
N ILE A 255 -27.41 7.11 17.54
CA ILE A 255 -28.09 8.23 16.89
C ILE A 255 -29.47 8.43 17.52
N SER A 256 -30.26 7.37 17.72
CA SER A 256 -31.56 7.45 18.37
C SER A 256 -31.44 8.01 19.79
N MET A 257 -30.43 7.60 20.56
CA MET A 257 -30.15 8.18 21.88
C MET A 257 -29.87 9.69 21.81
N ALA A 258 -29.11 10.12 20.81
CA ALA A 258 -28.83 11.54 20.62
C ALA A 258 -30.10 12.33 20.27
N VAL A 259 -30.89 11.84 19.31
CA VAL A 259 -32.13 12.47 18.86
C VAL A 259 -33.15 12.56 19.99
N ASP A 260 -33.39 11.46 20.71
CA ASP A 260 -34.30 11.43 21.86
C ASP A 260 -33.88 12.44 22.93
N GLY A 261 -32.57 12.58 23.16
CA GLY A 261 -32.05 13.55 24.12
C GLY A 261 -32.31 14.99 23.70
N PHE A 262 -32.14 15.32 22.42
CA PHE A 262 -32.45 16.65 21.91
C PHE A 262 -33.94 16.96 21.82
N GLN A 263 -34.81 15.97 21.62
CA GLN A 263 -36.26 16.17 21.58
C GLN A 263 -36.87 16.42 22.97
N ARG A 264 -36.19 16.00 24.04
CA ARG A 264 -36.62 16.21 25.43
C ARG A 264 -36.04 17.50 26.05
N ALA A 265 -35.12 18.16 25.35
CA ALA A 265 -34.51 19.44 25.69
C ALA A 265 -35.52 20.59 25.59
#